data_AF-A0A1E5L7X0-F1
#
_entry.id   AF-A0A1E5L7X0-F1
#
_cell.length_a   1.000
_cell.length_b   1.000
_cell.length_c   1.000
_cell.angle_alpha   90.00
_cell.angle_beta   90.00
_cell.angle_gamma   90.00
#
_symmetry.space_group_name_H-M   'P 1'
#
loop_
_entity.id
_entity.type
_entity.pdbx_description
1 polymer ?
#
loop_
_entity_poly.entity_id
_entity_poly.type
_entity_poly.pdbx_seq_one_letter_code
_entity_poly.pdbx_strand_id
1 'polypeptide(L)'
;MYTPIHNQEWEVVFKPNTYIRKLYIELTNLCNLTCIMCYRHSWHTSEGEMSSETFHKIILELPKLVNLQEIVLGGLGEAMSHSEFYAMLEELHRTVPKVDITLTTNGVLLSVEDIDRLYELGVKKIVVSVDGAEAVTQRIVRGEIAGYVNDKLESLGHSMKAKKILWWWETVWQRKNKDQLLPLIELAAKCQVDHVMISHLMPTSETMLHENLCLPEEAEENDKIFAKVRNLALRHRITVDFPKNSLNTERTCNFVEQKSLVISWQGNIASCYRFLHGCTELYMNRKKEVLPFYFGNIRNQSILDIWNKNDYMHFRYRVANNLYPSCPDCILINGCDNVTRADSDCDGGIPSCGDCLWARGFIQCP
;
A
#
# COMPACT_ATOMS: atom_id res chain seq x y z
N MET A 1 -12.43 27.45 -10.65
CA MET A 1 -13.49 28.14 -9.91
C MET A 1 -13.37 27.70 -8.46
N TYR A 2 -13.25 28.66 -7.54
CA TYR A 2 -13.17 28.42 -6.11
C TYR A 2 -14.57 28.09 -5.60
N THR A 3 -14.77 26.94 -4.95
CA THR A 3 -15.98 26.69 -4.15
C THR A 3 -15.59 26.81 -2.68
N PRO A 4 -15.69 27.99 -2.07
CA PRO A 4 -15.47 28.13 -0.64
C PRO A 4 -16.50 27.28 0.11
N ILE A 5 -16.04 26.40 1.01
CA ILE A 5 -16.92 25.84 2.04
C ILE A 5 -17.12 26.99 3.03
N HIS A 6 -18.23 27.70 2.91
CA HIS A 6 -18.57 28.80 3.78
C HIS A 6 -20.05 28.70 4.13
N ASN A 7 -20.38 29.08 5.35
CA ASN A 7 -21.74 29.43 5.71
C ASN A 7 -21.75 30.89 6.21
N GLN A 8 -22.84 31.34 6.82
CA GLN A 8 -22.93 32.71 7.34
C GLN A 8 -21.97 32.99 8.51
N GLU A 9 -21.38 31.96 9.12
CA GLU A 9 -20.61 32.03 10.36
C GLU A 9 -19.10 31.76 10.18
N TRP A 10 -18.70 31.00 9.15
CA TRP A 10 -17.30 30.62 8.93
C TRP A 10 -16.93 30.40 7.46
N GLU A 11 -15.62 30.50 7.18
CA GLU A 11 -14.99 30.21 5.88
C GLU A 11 -13.81 29.24 6.07
N VAL A 12 -13.77 28.17 5.27
CA VAL A 12 -12.59 27.28 5.18
C VAL A 12 -11.67 27.74 4.06
N VAL A 13 -10.45 28.14 4.42
CA VAL A 13 -9.43 28.60 3.48
C VAL A 13 -8.30 27.59 3.37
N PHE A 14 -8.14 27.00 2.18
CA PHE A 14 -7.01 26.12 1.89
C PHE A 14 -5.77 26.93 1.51
N LYS A 15 -4.68 26.76 2.26
CA LYS A 15 -3.41 27.41 1.98
C LYS A 15 -2.47 26.43 1.28
N PRO A 16 -2.03 26.74 0.04
CA PRO A 16 -1.01 25.97 -0.64
C PRO A 16 0.23 25.79 0.23
N ASN A 17 0.82 24.60 0.18
CA ASN A 17 2.03 24.26 0.93
C ASN A 17 2.89 23.23 0.18
N THR A 18 4.13 23.09 0.65
CA THR A 18 5.10 22.12 0.13
C THR A 18 5.24 20.89 1.03
N TYR A 19 4.22 20.63 1.86
CA TYR A 19 4.30 19.65 2.95
C TYR A 19 3.87 18.26 2.46
N ILE A 20 4.71 17.66 1.61
CA ILE A 20 4.68 16.25 1.22
C ILE A 20 5.81 15.55 1.97
N ARG A 21 5.49 14.51 2.74
CA ARG A 21 6.49 13.77 3.54
C ARG A 21 6.89 12.44 2.94
N LYS A 22 6.00 11.79 2.21
CA LYS A 22 6.25 10.46 1.63
C LYS A 22 5.75 10.39 0.19
N LEU A 23 6.52 9.80 -0.69
CA LEU A 23 6.19 9.64 -2.10
C LEU A 23 6.23 8.17 -2.48
N TYR A 24 5.15 7.65 -3.04
CA TYR A 24 5.13 6.32 -3.62
C TYR A 24 5.33 6.43 -5.13
N ILE A 25 6.27 5.67 -5.68
CA ILE A 25 6.56 5.64 -7.11
C ILE A 25 6.41 4.21 -7.61
N GLU A 26 5.46 4.01 -8.52
CA GLU A 26 5.31 2.76 -9.24
C GLU A 26 6.20 2.79 -10.48
N LEU A 27 7.37 2.15 -10.41
CA LEU A 27 8.27 2.04 -11.56
C LEU A 27 7.67 1.15 -12.65
N THR A 28 7.01 0.07 -12.27
CA THR A 28 6.31 -0.83 -13.19
C THR A 28 5.15 -1.47 -12.46
N ASN A 29 4.09 -1.77 -13.19
CA ASN A 29 2.99 -2.58 -12.68
C ASN A 29 3.02 -4.03 -13.19
N LEU A 30 4.05 -4.40 -13.95
CA LEU A 30 4.40 -5.78 -14.28
C LEU A 30 4.87 -6.51 -13.03
N CYS A 31 4.72 -7.84 -13.03
CA CYS A 31 5.24 -8.68 -11.96
C CYS A 31 5.61 -10.05 -12.52
N ASN A 32 6.68 -10.63 -12.00
CA ASN A 32 7.12 -11.99 -12.31
C ASN A 32 6.31 -13.07 -11.57
N LEU A 33 5.28 -12.69 -10.81
CA LEU A 33 4.38 -13.60 -10.08
C LEU A 33 2.90 -13.33 -10.42
N THR A 34 2.07 -14.35 -10.20
CA THR A 34 0.61 -14.34 -10.41
C THR A 34 -0.15 -14.79 -9.16
N CYS A 35 0.19 -14.17 -8.01
CA CYS A 35 -0.32 -14.58 -6.69
C CYS A 35 -1.86 -14.66 -6.67
N ILE A 36 -2.42 -15.68 -6.03
CA ILE A 36 -3.88 -15.96 -6.08
C ILE A 36 -4.73 -14.85 -5.45
N MET A 37 -4.14 -14.09 -4.52
CA MET A 37 -4.78 -12.98 -3.80
C MET A 37 -4.47 -11.61 -4.43
N CYS A 38 -3.76 -11.58 -5.56
CA CYS A 38 -3.25 -10.34 -6.11
C CYS A 38 -4.40 -9.41 -6.54
N TYR A 39 -4.36 -8.19 -6.04
CA TYR A 39 -5.34 -7.16 -6.37
C TYR A 39 -5.42 -6.86 -7.88
N ARG A 40 -4.30 -7.07 -8.58
CA ARG A 40 -4.11 -6.86 -10.03
C ARG A 40 -5.04 -7.69 -10.91
N HIS A 41 -5.54 -8.82 -10.44
CA HIS A 41 -6.43 -9.70 -11.22
C HIS A 41 -7.74 -9.02 -11.67
N SER A 42 -8.12 -7.93 -11.00
CA SER A 42 -9.34 -7.18 -11.29
C SER A 42 -9.12 -5.85 -12.00
N TRP A 43 -7.88 -5.55 -12.39
CA TRP A 43 -7.56 -4.28 -13.01
C TRP A 43 -8.05 -4.20 -14.44
N HIS A 44 -8.46 -2.99 -14.82
CA HIS A 44 -8.95 -2.67 -16.15
C HIS A 44 -7.96 -1.78 -16.93
N THR A 45 -6.72 -1.64 -16.43
CA THR A 45 -5.68 -0.77 -17.01
C THR A 45 -4.62 -1.53 -17.78
N SER A 46 -3.87 -0.80 -18.59
CA SER A 46 -2.70 -1.35 -19.28
C SER A 46 -1.55 -1.62 -18.32
N GLU A 47 -0.75 -2.62 -18.68
CA GLU A 47 0.51 -2.92 -18.02
C GLU A 47 1.68 -2.23 -18.71
N GLY A 48 2.71 -1.89 -17.96
CA GLY A 48 3.90 -1.24 -18.50
C GLY A 48 4.93 -0.82 -17.47
N GLU A 49 6.04 -0.34 -18.01
CA GLU A 49 7.18 0.23 -17.27
C GLU A 49 7.19 1.75 -17.42
N MET A 50 7.68 2.45 -16.39
CA MET A 50 7.86 3.89 -16.41
C MET A 50 8.95 4.26 -17.40
N SER A 51 8.63 5.13 -18.36
CA SER A 51 9.65 5.61 -19.29
C SER A 51 10.68 6.48 -18.58
N SER A 52 11.94 6.42 -19.04
CA SER A 52 13.03 7.26 -18.52
C SER A 52 12.71 8.76 -18.62
N GLU A 53 11.94 9.19 -19.63
CA GLU A 53 11.43 10.56 -19.74
C GLU A 53 10.52 10.93 -18.56
N THR A 54 9.57 10.05 -18.21
CA THR A 54 8.62 10.29 -17.11
C THR A 54 9.36 10.32 -15.78
N PHE A 55 10.28 9.37 -15.60
CA PHE A 55 11.11 9.30 -14.41
C PHE A 55 11.98 10.55 -14.25
N HIS A 56 12.61 11.01 -15.33
CA HIS A 56 13.41 12.24 -15.32
C HIS A 56 12.59 13.47 -14.87
N LYS A 57 11.31 13.56 -15.28
CA LYS A 57 10.42 14.62 -14.77
C LYS A 57 10.22 14.54 -13.26
N ILE A 58 10.08 13.33 -12.70
CA ILE A 58 10.00 13.14 -11.24
C ILE A 58 11.31 13.62 -10.59
N ILE A 59 12.46 13.19 -11.11
CA ILE A 59 13.79 13.55 -10.57
C ILE A 59 13.99 15.07 -10.49
N LEU A 60 13.58 15.83 -11.51
CA LEU A 60 13.67 17.29 -11.51
C LEU A 60 12.80 17.97 -10.44
N GLU A 61 11.75 17.28 -9.97
CA GLU A 61 10.80 17.80 -8.99
C GLU A 61 11.19 17.49 -7.55
N LEU A 62 11.90 16.38 -7.30
CA LEU A 62 12.26 15.91 -5.95
C LEU A 62 12.98 16.97 -5.09
N PRO A 63 13.97 17.74 -5.60
CA PRO A 63 14.64 18.76 -4.79
C PRO A 63 13.72 19.89 -4.29
N LYS A 64 12.56 20.08 -4.94
CA LYS A 64 11.56 21.09 -4.54
C LYS A 64 10.70 20.61 -3.37
N LEU A 65 10.68 19.31 -3.09
CA LEU A 65 9.91 18.69 -2.02
C LEU A 65 10.70 18.74 -0.71
N VAL A 66 10.87 19.95 -0.15
CA VAL A 66 11.76 20.21 1.00
C VAL A 66 11.42 19.45 2.29
N ASN A 67 10.19 18.91 2.39
CA ASN A 67 9.74 18.12 3.54
C ASN A 67 9.70 16.61 3.26
N LEU A 68 10.15 16.18 2.08
CA LEU A 68 10.17 14.77 1.69
C LEU A 68 11.15 14.01 2.59
N GLN A 69 10.69 12.92 3.17
CA GLN A 69 11.42 12.08 4.10
C GLN A 69 11.58 10.66 3.59
N GLU A 70 10.60 10.14 2.86
CA GLU A 70 10.61 8.76 2.37
C GLU A 70 10.13 8.68 0.91
N ILE A 71 10.83 7.89 0.09
CA ILE A 71 10.36 7.42 -1.22
C ILE A 71 10.17 5.91 -1.15
N VAL A 72 8.97 5.45 -1.48
CA VAL A 72 8.65 4.02 -1.56
C VAL A 72 8.61 3.59 -3.03
N LEU A 73 9.42 2.59 -3.36
CA LEU A 73 9.41 1.91 -4.65
C LEU A 73 8.66 0.60 -4.50
N GLY A 74 7.50 0.46 -5.16
CA GLY A 74 6.71 -0.76 -5.17
C GLY A 74 5.24 -0.55 -4.80
N GLY A 75 4.68 -1.53 -4.09
CA GLY A 75 3.28 -1.58 -3.62
C GLY A 75 2.37 -2.41 -4.52
N LEU A 76 2.38 -2.15 -5.83
CA LEU A 76 1.67 -2.95 -6.83
C LEU A 76 2.60 -3.24 -8.01
N GLY A 77 2.62 -4.48 -8.49
CA GLY A 77 3.66 -4.95 -9.41
C GLY A 77 4.92 -5.42 -8.66
N GLU A 78 6.05 -5.57 -9.38
CA GLU A 78 7.37 -5.86 -8.81
C GLU A 78 8.38 -4.83 -9.28
N ALA A 79 8.79 -3.92 -8.39
CA ALA A 79 9.70 -2.83 -8.73
C ALA A 79 11.05 -3.33 -9.28
N MET A 80 11.59 -4.42 -8.71
CA MET A 80 12.87 -4.99 -9.16
C MET A 80 12.81 -5.62 -10.55
N SER A 81 11.62 -5.86 -11.10
CA SER A 81 11.47 -6.37 -12.47
C SER A 81 11.59 -5.28 -13.54
N HIS A 82 11.62 -4.00 -13.15
CA HIS A 82 11.81 -2.90 -14.08
C HIS A 82 13.20 -2.99 -14.74
N SER A 83 13.25 -2.95 -16.06
CA SER A 83 14.48 -3.09 -16.85
C SER A 83 15.61 -2.14 -16.43
N GLU A 84 15.28 -0.90 -16.07
CA GLU A 84 16.22 0.13 -15.58
C GLU A 84 16.25 0.33 -14.05
N PHE A 85 15.74 -0.63 -13.25
CA PHE A 85 15.53 -0.47 -11.79
C PHE A 85 16.73 0.15 -11.05
N TYR A 86 17.92 -0.44 -11.23
CA TYR A 86 19.12 0.03 -10.53
C TYR A 86 19.61 1.41 -11.00
N ALA A 87 19.47 1.73 -12.28
CA ALA A 87 19.85 3.03 -12.81
C ALA A 87 18.94 4.14 -12.26
N MET A 88 17.63 3.86 -12.20
CA MET A 88 16.65 4.75 -11.58
C MET A 88 16.91 4.93 -10.08
N LEU A 89 17.21 3.84 -9.36
CA LEU A 89 17.54 3.92 -7.94
C LEU A 89 18.81 4.74 -7.68
N GLU A 90 19.84 4.58 -8.51
CA GLU A 90 21.07 5.39 -8.44
C GLU A 90 20.78 6.88 -8.68
N GLU A 91 19.95 7.21 -9.67
CA GLU A 91 19.56 8.60 -9.95
C GLU A 91 18.75 9.22 -8.80
N LEU A 92 17.85 8.45 -8.19
CA LEU A 92 17.10 8.85 -6.99
C LEU A 92 18.05 9.18 -5.84
N HIS A 93 18.93 8.24 -5.50
CA HIS A 93 19.85 8.41 -4.38
C HIS A 93 20.78 9.61 -4.59
N ARG A 94 21.32 9.78 -5.80
CA ARG A 94 22.16 10.92 -6.15
C ARG A 94 21.43 12.26 -6.05
N THR A 95 20.14 12.30 -6.39
CA THR A 95 19.34 13.53 -6.43
C THR A 95 18.85 13.94 -5.04
N VAL A 96 18.46 12.98 -4.21
CA VAL A 96 17.94 13.21 -2.85
C VAL A 96 18.62 12.31 -1.81
N PRO A 97 19.93 12.46 -1.57
CA PRO A 97 20.73 11.52 -0.76
C PRO A 97 20.34 11.48 0.73
N LYS A 98 19.49 12.39 1.19
CA LYS A 98 18.99 12.48 2.57
C LYS A 98 17.57 11.93 2.76
N VAL A 99 16.91 11.52 1.67
CA VAL A 99 15.56 10.96 1.70
C VAL A 99 15.69 9.45 1.83
N ASP A 100 14.99 8.86 2.78
CA ASP A 100 15.00 7.42 2.98
C ASP A 100 14.32 6.73 1.80
N ILE A 101 14.94 5.66 1.30
CA ILE A 101 14.35 4.83 0.24
C ILE A 101 13.86 3.52 0.84
N THR A 102 12.61 3.20 0.55
CA THR A 102 11.95 1.96 0.91
C THR A 102 11.66 1.15 -0.35
N LEU A 103 12.03 -0.12 -0.36
CA LEU A 103 11.67 -1.05 -1.42
C LEU A 103 10.66 -2.08 -0.90
N THR A 104 9.53 -2.22 -1.58
CA THR A 104 8.62 -3.34 -1.40
C THR A 104 8.81 -4.32 -2.55
N THR A 105 9.07 -5.59 -2.23
CA THR A 105 9.36 -6.64 -3.21
C THR A 105 8.75 -7.99 -2.81
N ASN A 106 8.40 -8.80 -3.80
CA ASN A 106 8.04 -10.20 -3.60
C ASN A 106 9.24 -11.08 -3.21
N GLY A 107 10.46 -10.55 -3.29
CA GLY A 107 11.69 -11.19 -2.81
C GLY A 107 12.28 -12.23 -3.77
N VAL A 108 11.62 -12.58 -4.87
CA VAL A 108 12.14 -13.59 -5.82
C VAL A 108 13.45 -13.13 -6.44
N LEU A 109 13.53 -11.87 -6.86
CA LEU A 109 14.72 -11.29 -7.48
C LEU A 109 15.80 -10.86 -6.47
N LEU A 110 15.48 -10.84 -5.17
CA LEU A 110 16.37 -10.33 -4.13
C LEU A 110 17.42 -11.38 -3.71
N SER A 111 18.70 -11.11 -3.93
CA SER A 111 19.85 -11.91 -3.47
C SER A 111 20.65 -11.20 -2.37
N VAL A 112 21.65 -11.86 -1.80
CA VAL A 112 22.55 -11.23 -0.81
C VAL A 112 23.38 -10.12 -1.47
N GLU A 113 23.80 -10.33 -2.71
CA GLU A 113 24.53 -9.36 -3.53
C GLU A 113 23.66 -8.12 -3.83
N ASP A 114 22.36 -8.32 -4.05
CA ASP A 114 21.42 -7.20 -4.21
C ASP A 114 21.31 -6.38 -2.92
N ILE A 115 21.38 -6.99 -1.73
CA ILE A 115 21.34 -6.25 -0.45
C ILE A 115 22.52 -5.28 -0.35
N ASP A 116 23.72 -5.73 -0.71
CA ASP A 116 24.91 -4.88 -0.72
C ASP A 116 24.72 -3.68 -1.64
N ARG A 117 24.25 -3.93 -2.86
CA ARG A 117 23.99 -2.88 -3.85
C ARG A 117 22.88 -1.93 -3.42
N LEU A 118 21.77 -2.43 -2.90
CA LEU A 118 20.65 -1.63 -2.41
C LEU A 118 21.08 -0.72 -1.24
N TYR A 119 21.91 -1.24 -0.33
CA TYR A 119 22.50 -0.46 0.75
C TYR A 119 23.35 0.71 0.25
N GLU A 120 24.23 0.44 -0.73
CA GLU A 120 25.10 1.46 -1.34
C GLU A 120 24.29 2.56 -2.06
N LEU A 121 23.13 2.19 -2.60
CA LEU A 121 22.18 3.10 -3.23
C LEU A 121 21.18 3.73 -2.24
N GLY A 122 21.47 3.68 -0.94
CA GLY A 122 20.74 4.41 0.08
C GLY A 122 19.40 3.81 0.52
N VAL A 123 19.08 2.57 0.14
CA VAL A 123 17.89 1.88 0.64
C VAL A 123 18.03 1.65 2.15
N LYS A 124 17.02 2.09 2.90
CA LYS A 124 16.97 2.02 4.38
C LYS A 124 15.99 0.99 4.90
N LYS A 125 14.97 0.65 4.12
CA LYS A 125 13.94 -0.32 4.50
C LYS A 125 13.60 -1.21 3.31
N ILE A 126 13.52 -2.51 3.54
CA ILE A 126 13.07 -3.49 2.56
C ILE A 126 11.92 -4.27 3.16
N VAL A 127 10.77 -4.22 2.48
CA VAL A 127 9.54 -4.93 2.83
C VAL A 127 9.42 -6.13 1.89
N VAL A 128 9.51 -7.34 2.45
CA VAL A 128 9.40 -8.60 1.70
C VAL A 128 8.04 -9.24 1.94
N SER A 129 7.44 -9.64 0.84
CA SER A 129 6.12 -10.25 0.79
C SER A 129 6.18 -11.76 1.13
N VAL A 130 5.84 -12.14 2.38
CA VAL A 130 5.95 -13.52 2.91
C VAL A 130 4.63 -13.98 3.52
N ASP A 131 3.93 -14.91 2.87
CA ASP A 131 2.61 -15.39 3.26
C ASP A 131 2.59 -16.76 3.94
N GLY A 132 3.75 -17.39 4.11
CA GLY A 132 3.87 -18.66 4.80
C GLY A 132 5.27 -18.86 5.34
N ALA A 133 5.35 -19.41 6.55
CA ALA A 133 6.63 -19.86 7.11
C ALA A 133 7.18 -21.04 6.31
N GLU A 134 6.28 -21.88 5.80
CA GLU A 134 6.60 -23.00 4.93
C GLU A 134 6.62 -22.58 3.46
N ALA A 135 7.63 -23.04 2.72
CA ALA A 135 7.74 -22.83 1.29
C ALA A 135 6.51 -23.34 0.52
N VAL A 136 5.84 -24.39 1.02
CA VAL A 136 4.61 -24.92 0.41
C VAL A 136 3.48 -23.90 0.48
N THR A 137 3.27 -23.23 1.61
CA THR A 137 2.25 -22.20 1.72
C THR A 137 2.59 -20.98 0.86
N GLN A 138 3.86 -20.56 0.84
CA GLN A 138 4.32 -19.50 -0.05
C GLN A 138 4.03 -19.85 -1.52
N ARG A 139 4.27 -21.10 -1.96
CA ARG A 139 3.93 -21.58 -3.32
C ARG A 139 2.44 -21.54 -3.62
N ILE A 140 1.61 -22.02 -2.69
CA ILE A 140 0.16 -22.04 -2.86
C ILE A 140 -0.39 -20.62 -3.05
N VAL A 141 0.13 -19.66 -2.29
CA VAL A 141 -0.39 -18.28 -2.28
C VAL A 141 0.20 -17.45 -3.42
N ARG A 142 1.50 -17.58 -3.69
CA ARG A 142 2.25 -16.69 -4.60
C ARG A 142 2.75 -17.33 -5.89
N GLY A 143 2.57 -18.63 -6.05
CA GLY A 143 3.04 -19.42 -7.20
C GLY A 143 4.35 -20.15 -6.91
N GLU A 144 4.65 -21.17 -7.72
CA GLU A 144 5.76 -22.12 -7.52
C GLU A 144 7.12 -21.47 -7.25
N ILE A 145 7.48 -20.45 -8.04
CA ILE A 145 8.77 -19.76 -7.93
C ILE A 145 8.90 -18.99 -6.60
N ALA A 146 7.79 -18.54 -6.02
CA ALA A 146 7.84 -17.80 -4.75
C ALA A 146 8.30 -18.68 -3.58
N GLY A 147 8.18 -20.01 -3.68
CA GLY A 147 8.68 -20.94 -2.66
C GLY A 147 10.18 -20.84 -2.41
N TYR A 148 10.96 -20.46 -3.43
CA TYR A 148 12.41 -20.27 -3.30
C TYR A 148 12.79 -19.07 -2.42
N VAL A 149 11.85 -18.16 -2.13
CA VAL A 149 12.10 -17.05 -1.22
C VAL A 149 12.40 -17.57 0.18
N ASN A 150 11.65 -18.57 0.66
CA ASN A 150 11.84 -19.15 2.00
C ASN A 150 13.26 -19.69 2.21
N ASP A 151 13.88 -20.27 1.19
CA ASP A 151 15.22 -20.89 1.26
C ASP A 151 16.33 -19.86 1.54
N LYS A 152 16.09 -18.58 1.25
CA LYS A 152 17.07 -17.50 1.40
C LYS A 152 16.70 -16.47 2.47
N LEU A 153 15.53 -16.55 3.13
CA LEU A 153 15.11 -15.54 4.11
C LEU A 153 16.12 -15.33 5.25
N GLU A 154 16.74 -16.41 5.74
CA GLU A 154 17.73 -16.31 6.82
C GLU A 154 19.04 -15.66 6.37
N SER A 155 19.55 -15.97 5.18
CA SER A 155 20.76 -15.33 4.65
C SER A 155 20.53 -13.87 4.33
N LEU A 156 19.36 -13.53 3.76
CA LEU A 156 18.96 -12.14 3.53
C LEU A 156 18.86 -11.37 4.85
N GLY A 157 18.24 -11.96 5.89
CA GLY A 157 18.14 -11.36 7.22
C GLY A 157 19.50 -11.01 7.84
N HIS A 158 20.48 -11.93 7.74
CA HIS A 158 21.85 -11.66 8.19
C HIS A 158 22.49 -10.46 7.47
N SER A 159 22.36 -10.40 6.15
CA SER A 159 22.89 -9.31 5.34
C SER A 159 22.22 -7.97 5.67
N MET A 160 20.90 -7.95 5.83
CA MET A 160 20.15 -6.74 6.20
C MET A 160 20.59 -6.18 7.54
N LYS A 161 20.73 -7.05 8.56
CA LYS A 161 21.20 -6.63 9.88
C LYS A 161 22.64 -6.11 9.83
N ALA A 162 23.51 -6.76 9.06
CA ALA A 162 24.90 -6.30 8.90
C ALA A 162 24.97 -4.89 8.29
N LYS A 163 24.04 -4.57 7.37
CA LYS A 163 23.93 -3.26 6.73
C LYS A 163 23.02 -2.26 7.46
N LYS A 164 22.36 -2.69 8.54
CA LYS A 164 21.35 -1.90 9.27
C LYS A 164 20.21 -1.42 8.36
N ILE A 165 19.81 -2.24 7.40
CA ILE A 165 18.58 -2.04 6.64
C ILE A 165 17.43 -2.60 7.48
N LEU A 166 16.35 -1.83 7.64
CA LEU A 166 15.14 -2.30 8.28
C LEU A 166 14.50 -3.40 7.43
N TRP A 167 14.34 -4.57 8.02
CA TRP A 167 13.82 -5.75 7.34
C TRP A 167 12.40 -6.04 7.83
N TRP A 168 11.44 -5.81 6.94
CA TRP A 168 10.01 -5.91 7.22
C TRP A 168 9.41 -7.02 6.40
N TRP A 169 8.46 -7.76 6.97
CA TRP A 169 7.61 -8.68 6.21
C TRP A 169 6.19 -8.16 6.11
N GLU A 170 5.55 -8.45 4.99
CA GLU A 170 4.11 -8.24 4.81
C GLU A 170 3.43 -9.57 4.46
N THR A 171 2.25 -9.80 5.03
CA THR A 171 1.42 -10.95 4.72
C THR A 171 -0.03 -10.54 4.51
N VAL A 172 -0.65 -11.12 3.48
CA VAL A 172 -2.10 -11.08 3.26
C VAL A 172 -2.67 -12.34 3.90
N TRP A 173 -3.37 -12.15 5.00
CA TRP A 173 -3.95 -13.22 5.79
C TRP A 173 -5.30 -13.65 5.21
N GLN A 174 -5.41 -14.94 4.92
CA GLN A 174 -6.54 -15.57 4.23
C GLN A 174 -6.68 -17.04 4.63
N ARG A 175 -7.78 -17.69 4.25
CA ARG A 175 -8.10 -19.05 4.69
C ARG A 175 -7.00 -20.06 4.36
N LYS A 176 -6.38 -19.98 3.17
CA LYS A 176 -5.25 -20.82 2.74
C LYS A 176 -3.97 -20.71 3.56
N ASN A 177 -3.73 -19.59 4.26
CA ASN A 177 -2.55 -19.42 5.13
C ASN A 177 -2.93 -19.11 6.58
N LYS A 178 -4.18 -19.38 6.97
CA LYS A 178 -4.71 -18.95 8.27
C LYS A 178 -3.87 -19.43 9.45
N ASP A 179 -3.37 -20.66 9.36
CA ASP A 179 -2.63 -21.36 10.40
C ASP A 179 -1.13 -21.01 10.41
N GLN A 180 -0.66 -20.17 9.48
CA GLN A 180 0.76 -19.84 9.32
C GLN A 180 1.21 -18.64 10.13
N LEU A 181 0.33 -17.81 10.71
CA LEU A 181 0.76 -16.59 11.42
C LEU A 181 1.73 -16.86 12.58
N LEU A 182 1.43 -17.84 13.42
CA LEU A 182 2.32 -18.20 14.54
C LEU A 182 3.67 -18.77 14.05
N PRO A 183 3.70 -19.78 13.16
CA PRO A 183 4.95 -20.21 12.50
C PRO A 183 5.71 -19.08 11.81
N LEU A 184 5.01 -18.12 11.21
CA LEU A 184 5.62 -17.00 10.49
C LEU A 184 6.37 -16.08 11.45
N ILE A 185 5.84 -15.81 12.65
CA ILE A 185 6.55 -15.03 13.67
C ILE A 185 7.79 -15.77 14.19
N GLU A 186 7.72 -17.09 14.39
CA GLU A 186 8.90 -17.90 14.76
C GLU A 186 9.99 -17.83 13.68
N LEU A 187 9.61 -17.95 12.40
CA LEU A 187 10.54 -17.81 11.30
C LEU A 187 11.10 -16.38 11.21
N ALA A 188 10.25 -15.37 11.36
CA ALA A 188 10.64 -13.97 11.36
C ALA A 188 11.71 -13.68 12.43
N ALA A 189 11.57 -14.28 13.61
CA ALA A 189 12.57 -14.17 14.68
C ALA A 189 13.93 -14.77 14.27
N LYS A 190 13.93 -15.94 13.63
CA LYS A 190 15.16 -16.58 13.11
C LYS A 190 15.82 -15.72 12.04
N CYS A 191 15.01 -15.14 11.15
CA CYS A 191 15.46 -14.27 10.07
C CYS A 191 15.74 -12.82 10.51
N GLN A 192 15.67 -12.50 11.80
CA GLN A 192 16.01 -11.18 12.36
C GLN A 192 15.13 -10.05 11.81
N VAL A 193 13.84 -10.32 11.61
CA VAL A 193 12.84 -9.36 11.16
C VAL A 193 12.51 -8.34 12.25
N ASP A 194 12.48 -7.06 11.86
CA ASP A 194 12.16 -5.95 12.74
C ASP A 194 10.64 -5.79 12.90
N HIS A 195 9.90 -5.99 11.80
CA HIS A 195 8.47 -5.69 11.72
C HIS A 195 7.72 -6.67 10.81
N VAL A 196 6.54 -7.10 11.22
CA VAL A 196 5.62 -7.91 10.41
C VAL A 196 4.28 -7.18 10.29
N MET A 197 3.87 -6.86 9.07
CA MET A 197 2.58 -6.25 8.78
C MET A 197 1.59 -7.33 8.32
N ILE A 198 0.50 -7.48 9.05
CA ILE A 198 -0.59 -8.40 8.69
C ILE A 198 -1.72 -7.56 8.07
N SER A 199 -2.22 -7.98 6.92
CA SER A 199 -3.38 -7.37 6.26
C SER A 199 -4.45 -8.43 6.01
N HIS A 200 -5.74 -8.08 6.13
CA HIS A 200 -6.77 -8.93 5.54
C HIS A 200 -6.72 -8.87 4.01
N LEU A 201 -7.25 -9.92 3.40
CA LEU A 201 -7.48 -10.02 1.97
C LEU A 201 -8.49 -8.95 1.50
N MET A 202 -8.17 -8.23 0.42
CA MET A 202 -9.17 -7.51 -0.39
C MET A 202 -9.73 -8.45 -1.45
N PRO A 203 -10.98 -8.92 -1.34
CA PRO A 203 -11.53 -9.80 -2.36
C PRO A 203 -11.82 -9.02 -3.64
N THR A 204 -11.38 -9.52 -4.78
CA THR A 204 -11.67 -8.94 -6.10
C THR A 204 -12.34 -9.92 -7.06
N SER A 205 -12.51 -11.17 -6.62
CA SER A 205 -13.27 -12.22 -7.30
C SER A 205 -14.12 -13.00 -6.29
N GLU A 206 -15.13 -13.73 -6.78
CA GLU A 206 -15.92 -14.64 -5.94
C GLU A 206 -15.05 -15.73 -5.30
N THR A 207 -14.02 -16.20 -6.00
CA THR A 207 -13.07 -17.17 -5.44
C THR A 207 -12.32 -16.62 -4.23
N MET A 208 -11.94 -15.35 -4.25
CA MET A 208 -11.29 -14.69 -3.11
C MET A 208 -12.26 -14.43 -1.94
N LEU A 209 -13.57 -14.29 -2.18
CA LEU A 209 -14.53 -14.12 -1.08
C LEU A 209 -14.52 -15.32 -0.13
N HIS A 210 -14.35 -16.53 -0.64
CA HIS A 210 -14.26 -17.75 0.18
C HIS A 210 -12.96 -17.83 1.01
N GLU A 211 -11.93 -17.10 0.59
CA GLU A 211 -10.65 -17.00 1.29
C GLU A 211 -10.62 -15.88 2.34
N ASN A 212 -11.61 -14.98 2.33
CA ASN A 212 -11.69 -13.86 3.26
C ASN A 212 -11.93 -14.33 4.71
N LEU A 213 -11.15 -13.76 5.63
CA LEU A 213 -11.26 -13.97 7.08
C LEU A 213 -11.83 -12.74 7.80
N CYS A 214 -12.02 -11.62 7.11
CA CYS A 214 -12.59 -10.38 7.66
C CYS A 214 -14.13 -10.44 7.64
N LEU A 215 -14.71 -11.40 8.34
CA LEU A 215 -16.14 -11.61 8.49
C LEU A 215 -16.57 -11.43 9.96
N PRO A 216 -17.76 -10.87 10.26
CA PRO A 216 -18.22 -10.67 11.63
C PRO A 216 -18.20 -11.93 12.50
N GLU A 217 -18.54 -13.08 11.92
CA GLU A 217 -18.55 -14.38 12.59
C GLU A 217 -17.15 -14.93 12.90
N GLU A 218 -16.12 -14.53 12.16
CA GLU A 218 -14.72 -14.95 12.38
C GLU A 218 -14.01 -14.02 13.38
N ALA A 219 -14.58 -12.85 13.68
CA ALA A 219 -13.89 -11.77 14.40
C ALA A 219 -13.37 -12.16 15.79
N GLU A 220 -14.18 -12.87 16.59
CA GLU A 220 -13.80 -13.28 17.94
C GLU A 220 -12.64 -14.29 17.93
N GLU A 221 -12.66 -15.24 16.99
CA GLU A 221 -11.58 -16.23 16.87
C GLU A 221 -10.31 -15.58 16.32
N ASN A 222 -10.43 -14.68 15.34
CA ASN A 222 -9.30 -13.91 14.82
C ASN A 222 -8.62 -13.08 15.92
N ASP A 223 -9.39 -12.48 16.83
CA ASP A 223 -8.83 -11.73 17.97
C ASP A 223 -8.07 -12.64 18.94
N LYS A 224 -8.53 -13.88 19.16
CA LYS A 224 -7.79 -14.88 19.96
C LYS A 224 -6.48 -15.28 19.28
N ILE A 225 -6.46 -15.44 17.96
CA ILE A 225 -5.25 -15.71 17.19
C ILE A 225 -4.29 -14.51 17.30
N PHE A 226 -4.76 -13.29 17.10
CA PHE A 226 -3.94 -12.07 17.21
C PHE A 226 -3.37 -11.87 18.61
N ALA A 227 -4.10 -12.24 19.67
CA ALA A 227 -3.57 -12.21 21.03
C ALA A 227 -2.38 -13.19 21.20
N LYS A 228 -2.46 -14.39 20.63
CA LYS A 228 -1.34 -15.36 20.64
C LYS A 228 -0.15 -14.85 19.84
N VAL A 229 -0.39 -14.33 18.63
CA VAL A 229 0.65 -13.75 17.75
C VAL A 229 1.35 -12.57 18.44
N ARG A 230 0.59 -11.67 19.09
CA ARG A 230 1.13 -10.54 19.84
C ARG A 230 2.03 -10.99 20.99
N ASN A 231 1.59 -11.96 21.78
CA ASN A 231 2.37 -12.50 22.89
C ASN A 231 3.67 -13.14 22.42
N LEU A 232 3.63 -13.85 21.28
CA LEU A 232 4.80 -14.46 20.68
C LEU A 232 5.77 -13.41 20.13
N ALA A 233 5.27 -12.45 19.34
CA ALA A 233 6.09 -11.38 18.77
C ALA A 233 6.79 -10.55 19.85
N LEU A 234 6.10 -10.26 20.97
CA LEU A 234 6.68 -9.56 22.11
C LEU A 234 7.89 -10.30 22.72
N ARG A 235 7.84 -11.64 22.79
CA ARG A 235 8.97 -12.46 23.28
C ARG A 235 10.20 -12.33 22.38
N HIS A 236 9.98 -12.20 21.08
CA HIS A 236 11.04 -12.06 20.07
C HIS A 236 11.41 -10.61 19.75
N ARG A 237 10.72 -9.63 20.36
CA ARG A 237 10.88 -8.18 20.12
C ARG A 237 10.62 -7.77 18.66
N ILE A 238 9.66 -8.44 18.04
CA ILE A 238 9.19 -8.12 16.68
C ILE A 238 7.97 -7.21 16.80
N THR A 239 7.97 -6.11 16.05
CA THR A 239 6.79 -5.24 15.95
C THR A 239 5.79 -5.87 14.98
N VAL A 240 4.50 -5.86 15.33
CA VAL A 240 3.45 -6.43 14.46
C VAL A 240 2.31 -5.45 14.31
N ASP A 241 1.99 -5.11 13.07
CA ASP A 241 0.76 -4.38 12.74
C ASP A 241 -0.36 -5.37 12.52
N PHE A 242 -1.44 -5.19 13.28
CA PHE A 242 -2.64 -6.01 13.19
C PHE A 242 -3.74 -5.25 12.44
N PRO A 243 -4.41 -5.91 11.48
CA PRO A 243 -5.62 -5.35 10.93
C PRO A 243 -6.72 -5.43 11.99
N LYS A 244 -7.78 -4.64 11.81
CA LYS A 244 -9.00 -4.74 12.61
C LYS A 244 -9.77 -5.98 12.15
N ASN A 245 -10.52 -6.62 13.06
CA ASN A 245 -11.40 -7.75 12.74
C ASN A 245 -12.88 -7.36 12.71
N SER A 246 -13.22 -6.22 13.31
CA SER A 246 -14.58 -5.70 13.37
C SER A 246 -14.63 -4.22 12.98
N LEU A 247 -15.82 -3.77 12.58
CA LEU A 247 -16.06 -2.35 12.34
C LEU A 247 -15.80 -1.56 13.62
N ASN A 248 -15.17 -0.41 13.45
CA ASN A 248 -14.85 0.51 14.52
C ASN A 248 -15.13 1.95 14.08
N THR A 249 -15.35 2.82 15.06
CA THR A 249 -15.67 4.24 14.84
C THR A 249 -14.47 5.02 14.30
N GLU A 250 -13.26 4.63 14.69
CA GLU A 250 -12.04 5.27 14.24
C GLU A 250 -11.84 5.05 12.74
N ARG A 251 -11.49 6.12 12.04
CA ARG A 251 -11.22 6.10 10.60
C ARG A 251 -9.99 6.94 10.36
N THR A 252 -8.97 6.32 9.78
CA THR A 252 -7.66 6.94 9.59
C THR A 252 -7.08 6.50 8.25
N CYS A 253 -6.80 7.45 7.36
CA CYS A 253 -6.17 7.16 6.08
C CYS A 253 -4.67 7.41 6.16
N ASN A 254 -3.86 6.35 6.10
CA ASN A 254 -2.39 6.45 6.17
C ASN A 254 -1.80 7.38 5.09
N PHE A 255 -2.39 7.41 3.88
CA PHE A 255 -1.91 8.31 2.83
C PHE A 255 -2.06 9.79 3.19
N VAL A 256 -3.22 10.17 3.73
CA VAL A 256 -3.51 11.57 4.10
C VAL A 256 -2.80 11.97 5.40
N GLU A 257 -2.70 11.06 6.36
CA GLU A 257 -1.97 11.29 7.61
C GLU A 257 -0.47 11.44 7.38
N GLN A 258 0.13 10.57 6.56
CA GLN A 258 1.55 10.63 6.22
C GLN A 258 1.86 11.69 5.15
N LYS A 259 0.87 12.48 4.71
CA LYS A 259 1.03 13.54 3.71
C LYS A 259 1.71 13.01 2.46
N SER A 260 1.15 11.93 1.92
CA SER A 260 1.71 11.19 0.79
C SER A 260 0.84 11.23 -0.46
N LEU A 261 1.45 10.85 -1.57
CA LEU A 261 0.80 10.68 -2.87
C LEU A 261 1.50 9.55 -3.63
N VAL A 262 0.83 9.06 -4.68
CA VAL A 262 1.34 7.97 -5.53
C VAL A 262 1.47 8.44 -6.97
N ILE A 263 2.60 8.14 -7.59
CA ILE A 263 2.84 8.37 -9.01
C ILE A 263 2.84 7.01 -9.72
N SER A 264 1.94 6.82 -10.70
CA SER A 264 1.89 5.59 -11.50
C SER A 264 3.05 5.52 -12.50
N TRP A 265 3.27 4.36 -13.11
CA TRP A 265 4.27 4.19 -14.18
C TRP A 265 4.02 5.11 -15.39
N GLN A 266 2.79 5.57 -15.60
CA GLN A 266 2.41 6.52 -16.65
C GLN A 266 2.60 8.00 -16.24
N GLY A 267 3.04 8.25 -15.00
CA GLY A 267 3.19 9.59 -14.44
C GLY A 267 1.90 10.21 -13.90
N ASN A 268 0.80 9.44 -13.81
CA ASN A 268 -0.44 9.94 -13.21
C ASN A 268 -0.29 10.03 -11.69
N ILE A 269 -0.80 11.10 -11.08
CA ILE A 269 -0.75 11.32 -9.63
C ILE A 269 -2.12 11.01 -9.02
N ALA A 270 -2.17 9.99 -8.17
CA ALA A 270 -3.32 9.63 -7.35
C ALA A 270 -3.02 9.87 -5.86
N SER A 271 -4.08 9.90 -5.03
CA SER A 271 -3.89 10.05 -3.58
C SER A 271 -3.52 8.77 -2.85
N CYS A 272 -3.80 7.60 -3.43
CA CYS A 272 -3.47 6.30 -2.84
C CYS A 272 -3.53 5.18 -3.89
N TYR A 273 -3.05 3.99 -3.53
CA TYR A 273 -3.06 2.82 -4.42
C TYR A 273 -4.46 2.40 -4.89
N ARG A 274 -5.49 2.57 -4.04
CA ARG A 274 -6.87 2.20 -4.39
C ARG A 274 -7.36 2.87 -5.67
N PHE A 275 -6.96 4.13 -5.90
CA PHE A 275 -7.37 4.90 -7.07
C PHE A 275 -6.32 4.94 -8.19
N LEU A 276 -5.26 4.13 -8.12
CA LEU A 276 -4.16 4.19 -9.08
C LEU A 276 -4.49 3.50 -10.42
N HIS A 277 -5.10 2.31 -10.39
CA HIS A 277 -5.35 1.49 -11.60
C HIS A 277 -6.82 1.15 -11.85
N GLY A 278 -7.69 1.43 -10.89
CA GLY A 278 -9.06 0.95 -10.95
C GLY A 278 -9.16 -0.57 -10.85
N CYS A 279 -10.27 -1.06 -10.31
CA CYS A 279 -10.43 -2.45 -9.92
C CYS A 279 -11.88 -2.74 -9.54
N THR A 280 -12.21 -4.02 -9.49
CA THR A 280 -13.43 -4.50 -8.88
C THR A 280 -13.12 -4.97 -7.46
N GLU A 281 -13.77 -4.38 -6.46
CA GLU A 281 -13.74 -4.81 -5.06
C GLU A 281 -15.03 -5.59 -4.74
N LEU A 282 -14.91 -6.64 -3.93
CA LEU A 282 -16.04 -7.42 -3.41
C LEU A 282 -16.02 -7.38 -1.89
N TYR A 283 -17.00 -6.70 -1.28
CA TYR A 283 -17.06 -6.55 0.17
C TYR A 283 -18.51 -6.58 0.69
N MET A 284 -18.75 -7.34 1.76
CA MET A 284 -20.09 -7.60 2.33
C MET A 284 -21.10 -8.10 1.27
N ASN A 285 -20.68 -9.04 0.42
CA ASN A 285 -21.47 -9.56 -0.71
C ASN A 285 -21.91 -8.51 -1.74
N ARG A 286 -21.24 -7.36 -1.78
CA ARG A 286 -21.50 -6.31 -2.77
C ARG A 286 -20.30 -6.13 -3.67
N LYS A 287 -20.58 -6.02 -4.96
CA LYS A 287 -19.60 -5.66 -5.98
C LYS A 287 -19.49 -4.15 -6.08
N LYS A 288 -18.26 -3.64 -6.04
CA LYS A 288 -17.93 -2.23 -6.20
C LYS A 288 -16.91 -2.03 -7.29
N GLU A 289 -17.21 -1.13 -8.23
CA GLU A 289 -16.28 -0.68 -9.25
C GLU A 289 -15.53 0.56 -8.77
N VAL A 290 -14.23 0.43 -8.59
CA VAL A 290 -13.33 1.53 -8.32
C VAL A 290 -12.69 1.94 -9.64
N LEU A 291 -12.91 3.18 -10.06
CA LEU A 291 -12.21 3.72 -11.22
C LEU A 291 -10.91 4.40 -10.80
N PRO A 292 -9.89 4.45 -11.69
CA PRO A 292 -8.72 5.27 -11.43
C PRO A 292 -9.14 6.73 -11.26
N PHE A 293 -8.53 7.41 -10.29
CA PHE A 293 -8.80 8.82 -10.03
C PHE A 293 -7.48 9.59 -9.85
N TYR A 294 -7.20 10.46 -10.82
CA TYR A 294 -5.94 11.22 -10.88
C TYR A 294 -6.19 12.71 -10.67
N PHE A 295 -5.38 13.32 -9.81
CA PHE A 295 -5.39 14.78 -9.61
C PHE A 295 -4.52 15.50 -10.65
N GLY A 296 -3.66 14.78 -11.37
CA GLY A 296 -2.84 15.34 -12.46
C GLY A 296 -1.86 14.32 -13.03
N ASN A 297 -1.00 14.78 -13.93
CA ASN A 297 0.09 13.97 -14.51
C ASN A 297 1.39 14.78 -14.53
N ILE A 298 2.47 14.15 -14.06
CA ILE A 298 3.81 14.74 -13.91
C ILE A 298 4.45 15.20 -15.22
N ARG A 299 4.02 14.62 -16.36
CA ARG A 299 4.49 15.03 -17.69
C ARG A 299 4.03 16.44 -18.06
N ASN A 300 2.91 16.88 -17.46
CA ASN A 300 2.25 18.13 -17.82
C ASN A 300 2.31 19.20 -16.71
N GLN A 301 2.47 18.79 -15.44
CA GLN A 301 2.36 19.68 -14.28
C GLN A 301 3.36 19.27 -13.19
N SER A 302 3.84 20.24 -12.41
CA SER A 302 4.73 20.00 -11.27
C SER A 302 4.01 19.23 -10.15
N ILE A 303 4.76 18.48 -9.32
CA ILE A 303 4.16 17.71 -8.21
C ILE A 303 3.44 18.67 -7.24
N LEU A 304 4.06 19.81 -6.96
CA LEU A 304 3.53 20.81 -6.05
C LEU A 304 2.30 21.53 -6.60
N ASP A 305 2.23 21.78 -7.91
CA ASP A 305 1.03 22.36 -8.53
C ASP A 305 -0.15 21.40 -8.40
N ILE A 306 0.08 20.10 -8.66
CA ILE A 306 -0.95 19.07 -8.51
C ILE A 306 -1.40 18.96 -7.06
N TRP A 307 -0.45 18.87 -6.11
CA TRP A 307 -0.74 18.78 -4.68
C TRP A 307 -1.60 19.94 -4.17
N ASN A 308 -1.36 21.14 -4.70
CA ASN A 308 -2.04 22.37 -4.30
C ASN A 308 -3.26 22.73 -5.18
N LYS A 309 -3.71 21.82 -6.05
CA LYS A 309 -5.02 21.99 -6.69
C LYS A 309 -6.13 22.01 -5.65
N ASN A 310 -7.16 22.81 -5.91
CA ASN A 310 -8.27 23.00 -4.98
C ASN A 310 -8.98 21.66 -4.68
N ASP A 311 -9.29 20.89 -5.73
CA ASP A 311 -9.91 19.57 -5.60
C ASP A 311 -9.07 18.59 -4.76
N TYR A 312 -7.74 18.58 -4.92
CA TYR A 312 -6.86 17.71 -4.15
C TYR A 312 -6.72 18.17 -2.68
N MET A 313 -6.58 19.47 -2.43
CA MET A 313 -6.60 20.00 -1.06
C MET A 313 -7.92 19.70 -0.36
N HIS A 314 -9.04 19.88 -1.05
CA HIS A 314 -10.37 19.59 -0.54
C HIS A 314 -10.56 18.09 -0.25
N PHE A 315 -10.10 17.21 -1.15
CA PHE A 315 -10.10 15.77 -0.93
C PHE A 315 -9.32 15.40 0.34
N ARG A 316 -8.08 15.89 0.47
CA ARG A 316 -7.23 15.60 1.64
C ARG A 316 -7.86 16.13 2.93
N TYR A 317 -8.49 17.31 2.89
CA TYR A 317 -9.22 17.86 4.03
C TYR A 317 -10.43 17.01 4.43
N ARG A 318 -11.25 16.61 3.46
CA ARG A 318 -12.41 15.73 3.72
C ARG A 318 -11.98 14.43 4.36
N VAL A 319 -10.95 13.79 3.81
CA VAL A 319 -10.46 12.51 4.31
C VAL A 319 -9.84 12.64 5.70
N ALA A 320 -9.01 13.66 5.95
CA ALA A 320 -8.38 13.89 7.25
C ALA A 320 -9.40 14.13 8.38
N ASN A 321 -10.56 14.71 8.04
CA ASN A 321 -11.61 15.03 9.00
C ASN A 321 -12.78 14.03 8.95
N ASN A 322 -12.63 12.91 8.24
CA ASN A 322 -13.68 11.89 8.09
C ASN A 322 -15.04 12.44 7.60
N LEU A 323 -14.98 13.50 6.78
CA LEU A 323 -16.13 14.17 6.15
C LEU A 323 -16.55 13.43 4.88
N TYR A 324 -16.93 12.17 5.08
CA TYR A 324 -17.47 11.27 4.08
C TYR A 324 -18.29 10.19 4.79
N PRO A 325 -19.28 9.58 4.11
CA PRO A 325 -20.23 8.69 4.76
C PRO A 325 -19.58 7.41 5.25
N SER A 326 -20.18 6.83 6.28
CA SER A 326 -19.79 5.56 6.89
C SER A 326 -20.57 4.44 6.19
N CYS A 327 -20.13 4.01 5.00
CA CYS A 327 -20.96 3.11 4.16
C CYS A 327 -21.14 1.69 4.74
N PRO A 328 -20.11 1.01 5.30
CA PRO A 328 -20.23 -0.35 5.83
C PRO A 328 -21.26 -0.54 6.97
N ASP A 329 -21.56 0.52 7.70
CA ASP A 329 -22.47 0.58 8.85
C ASP A 329 -23.72 1.43 8.58
N CYS A 330 -23.96 1.80 7.32
CA CYS A 330 -25.14 2.57 6.91
C CYS A 330 -26.39 1.68 6.83
N ILE A 331 -27.53 2.17 7.34
CA ILE A 331 -28.82 1.47 7.26
C ILE A 331 -29.32 1.26 5.82
N LEU A 332 -28.86 2.08 4.88
CA LEU A 332 -29.26 2.03 3.47
C LEU A 332 -28.35 1.14 2.60
N ILE A 333 -27.36 0.46 3.21
CA ILE A 333 -26.28 -0.25 2.49
C ILE A 333 -26.78 -1.27 1.45
N ASN A 334 -27.92 -1.91 1.69
CA ASN A 334 -28.48 -2.96 0.83
C ASN A 334 -29.31 -2.42 -0.36
N GLY A 335 -29.53 -1.10 -0.44
CA GLY A 335 -30.31 -0.48 -1.53
C GLY A 335 -29.71 0.83 -2.05
N CYS A 336 -28.50 1.19 -1.62
CA CYS A 336 -27.85 2.43 -1.99
C CYS A 336 -26.94 2.23 -3.21
N ASP A 337 -27.27 2.84 -4.34
CA ASP A 337 -26.46 2.70 -5.56
C ASP A 337 -25.07 3.35 -5.44
N ASN A 338 -24.89 4.35 -4.55
CA ASN A 338 -23.60 5.02 -4.34
C ASN A 338 -22.50 4.10 -3.76
N VAL A 339 -22.86 2.90 -3.31
CA VAL A 339 -21.87 1.91 -2.84
C VAL A 339 -21.36 1.00 -3.95
N THR A 340 -22.00 1.02 -5.13
CA THR A 340 -21.62 0.17 -6.28
C THR A 340 -20.44 0.74 -7.05
N ARG A 341 -20.15 2.03 -6.89
CA ARG A 341 -19.07 2.75 -7.57
C ARG A 341 -18.30 3.63 -6.59
N ALA A 342 -17.05 3.93 -6.91
CA ALA A 342 -16.18 4.80 -6.09
C ALA A 342 -15.99 6.21 -6.66
N ASP A 343 -16.70 6.58 -7.71
CA ASP A 343 -16.61 7.88 -8.38
C ASP A 343 -17.20 9.02 -7.54
N SER A 344 -18.26 8.76 -6.77
CA SER A 344 -18.83 9.73 -5.82
C SER A 344 -19.48 9.08 -4.61
N ASP A 345 -19.64 9.84 -3.52
CA ASP A 345 -20.39 9.43 -2.32
C ASP A 345 -21.69 10.25 -2.15
N CYS A 346 -22.57 9.83 -1.23
CA CYS A 346 -23.87 10.49 -1.02
C CYS A 346 -23.76 11.91 -0.45
N ASP A 347 -22.60 12.30 0.06
CA ASP A 347 -22.32 13.66 0.55
C ASP A 347 -21.74 14.55 -0.57
N GLY A 348 -21.70 14.04 -1.82
CA GLY A 348 -21.16 14.75 -2.99
C GLY A 348 -19.64 14.68 -3.10
N GLY A 349 -19.02 13.81 -2.32
CA GLY A 349 -17.58 13.67 -2.25
C GLY A 349 -16.97 12.86 -3.39
N ILE A 350 -15.91 13.38 -4.00
CA ILE A 350 -15.24 12.77 -5.16
C ILE A 350 -13.72 12.66 -4.90
N PRO A 351 -13.09 11.48 -5.13
CA PRO A 351 -13.73 10.16 -5.19
C PRO A 351 -14.29 9.74 -3.81
N SER A 352 -14.99 8.61 -3.78
CA SER A 352 -15.63 8.07 -2.58
C SER A 352 -14.67 7.25 -1.71
N CYS A 353 -14.50 7.68 -0.46
CA CYS A 353 -13.76 6.94 0.58
C CYS A 353 -14.69 6.21 1.58
N GLY A 354 -16.01 6.23 1.36
CA GLY A 354 -17.00 5.82 2.37
C GLY A 354 -16.95 4.36 2.81
N ASP A 355 -16.45 3.48 1.95
CA ASP A 355 -16.21 2.05 2.21
C ASP A 355 -14.75 1.65 2.07
N CYS A 356 -13.83 2.60 2.22
CA CYS A 356 -12.40 2.32 2.17
C CYS A 356 -11.98 1.40 3.34
N LEU A 357 -11.67 0.14 3.04
CA LEU A 357 -11.24 -0.84 4.04
C LEU A 357 -9.87 -0.52 4.66
N TRP A 358 -9.00 0.19 3.93
CA TRP A 358 -7.76 0.75 4.47
C TRP A 358 -8.03 1.81 5.54
N ALA A 359 -8.97 2.73 5.29
CA ALA A 359 -9.31 3.76 6.27
C ALA A 359 -9.96 3.17 7.53
N ARG A 360 -10.56 1.98 7.43
CA ARG A 360 -11.10 1.21 8.56
C ARG A 360 -10.07 0.33 9.27
N GLY A 361 -8.85 0.23 8.72
CA GLY A 361 -7.78 -0.61 9.25
C GLY A 361 -7.99 -2.11 9.03
N PHE A 362 -8.93 -2.54 8.19
CA PHE A 362 -9.07 -3.96 7.81
C PHE A 362 -7.91 -4.39 6.91
N ILE A 363 -7.48 -3.49 6.03
CA ILE A 363 -6.39 -3.72 5.09
C ILE A 363 -5.26 -2.77 5.42
N GLN A 364 -4.04 -3.28 5.39
CA GLN A 364 -2.83 -2.54 5.73
C GLN A 364 -1.99 -2.27 4.48
N CYS A 365 -1.28 -1.15 4.48
CA CYS A 365 -0.29 -0.79 3.45
C CYS A 365 1.00 -0.31 4.14
N PRO A 366 2.18 -0.63 3.56
CA PRO A 366 3.49 -0.26 4.13
C PRO A 366 3.91 1.22 3.95
#